data_AF-A0ABC8L6J9-F1
#
_entry.id   AF-A0ABC8L6J9-F1
#
_cell.length_a   1.000
_cell.length_b   1.000
_cell.length_c   1.000
_cell.angle_alpha   90.00
_cell.angle_beta   90.00
_cell.angle_gamma   90.00
#
_symmetry.space_group_name_H-M   'P 1'
#
loop_
_entity.id
_entity.type
_entity.pdbx_description
1 polymer ?
#
loop_
_entity_poly.entity_id
_entity_poly.type
_entity_poly.pdbx_seq_one_letter_code
_entity_poly.pdbx_strand_id
1 'polypeptide(L)'
;MFETMQRYRAMLLMYRDQNKAIEARHQEELNKFCIAAKLEFLEECEGLFSTYHEKKKKTKFELVLAESKLQNVKVPTIDWFKLGEPMMFD
;
A
#
# COMPACT_ATOMS: atom_id res chain seq x y z
N MET A 1 -30.18 20.54 -13.46
CA MET A 1 -30.46 19.18 -12.94
C MET A 1 -29.52 18.12 -13.52
N PHE A 2 -29.15 18.19 -14.81
CA PHE A 2 -28.19 17.25 -15.43
C PHE A 2 -26.74 17.47 -14.97
N GLU A 3 -26.31 18.74 -14.89
CA GLU A 3 -24.96 19.15 -14.46
C GLU A 3 -24.65 18.72 -13.01
N THR A 4 -25.64 18.82 -12.11
CA THR A 4 -25.52 18.36 -10.72
C THR A 4 -25.32 16.84 -10.64
N MET A 5 -26.05 16.06 -11.44
CA MET A 5 -25.89 14.59 -11.48
C MET A 5 -24.52 14.20 -12.04
N GLN A 6 -24.04 14.89 -13.07
CA GLN A 6 -22.71 14.64 -13.63
C GLN A 6 -21.59 14.96 -12.63
N ARG A 7 -21.72 16.06 -11.89
CA ARG A 7 -20.78 16.43 -10.82
C ARG A 7 -20.68 15.35 -9.74
N TYR A 8 -21.81 14.87 -9.23
CA TYR A 8 -21.80 13.79 -8.22
C TYR A 8 -21.22 12.49 -8.76
N ARG A 9 -21.51 12.12 -10.01
CA ARG A 9 -20.88 10.94 -10.65
C ARG A 9 -19.37 11.07 -10.72
N ALA A 10 -18.84 12.25 -11.08
CA ALA A 10 -17.41 12.48 -11.12
C ALA A 10 -16.77 12.35 -9.73
N MET A 11 -17.39 12.93 -8.69
CA MET A 11 -16.89 12.82 -7.31
C MET A 11 -16.88 11.37 -6.81
N LEU A 12 -17.93 10.59 -7.10
CA LEU A 12 -17.98 9.16 -6.75
C LEU A 12 -16.88 8.35 -7.47
N LEU A 13 -16.58 8.68 -8.73
CA LEU A 13 -15.49 8.05 -9.46
C LEU A 13 -14.13 8.38 -8.84
N MET A 14 -13.87 9.66 -8.51
CA MET A 14 -12.65 10.08 -7.84
C MET A 14 -12.46 9.34 -6.51
N TYR A 15 -13.51 9.31 -5.68
CA TYR A 15 -13.49 8.61 -4.40
C TYR A 15 -13.22 7.12 -4.55
N ARG A 16 -13.87 6.47 -5.52
CA ARG A 16 -13.64 5.07 -5.84
C ARG A 16 -12.19 4.80 -6.23
N ASP A 17 -11.60 5.67 -7.05
CA ASP A 17 -10.22 5.50 -7.52
C ASP A 17 -9.21 5.75 -6.39
N GLN A 18 -9.48 6.71 -5.50
CA GLN A 18 -8.72 6.89 -4.27
C GLN A 18 -8.77 5.64 -3.39
N ASN A 19 -9.95 5.07 -3.15
CA ASN A 19 -10.08 3.85 -2.33
C ASN A 19 -9.34 2.66 -2.91
N LYS A 20 -9.41 2.43 -4.23
CA LYS A 20 -8.63 1.38 -4.88
C LYS A 20 -7.12 1.58 -4.71
N ALA A 21 -6.65 2.83 -4.77
CA ALA A 21 -5.24 3.13 -4.56
C ALA A 21 -4.82 2.91 -3.10
N ILE A 22 -5.68 3.23 -2.13
CA ILE A 22 -5.49 2.93 -0.71
C ILE A 22 -5.40 1.41 -0.51
N GLU A 23 -6.34 0.65 -1.06
CA GLU A 23 -6.34 -0.82 -1.01
C GLU A 23 -5.07 -1.42 -1.61
N ALA A 24 -4.64 -0.92 -2.78
CA ALA A 24 -3.40 -1.36 -3.42
C ALA A 24 -2.17 -1.06 -2.56
N ARG A 25 -2.12 0.12 -1.94
CA ARG A 25 -1.03 0.49 -1.02
C ARG A 25 -1.02 -0.42 0.20
N HIS A 26 -2.18 -0.65 0.80
CA HIS A 26 -2.34 -1.52 1.96
C HIS A 26 -1.89 -2.96 1.64
N GLN A 27 -2.21 -3.48 0.45
CA GLN A 27 -1.74 -4.79 0.03
C GLN A 27 -0.22 -4.88 -0.04
N GLU A 28 0.46 -3.84 -0.55
CA GLU A 28 1.92 -3.80 -0.56
C GLU A 28 2.53 -3.63 0.84
N GLU A 29 1.86 -2.91 1.75
CA GLU A 29 2.24 -2.84 3.18
C GLU A 29 2.17 -4.23 3.84
N LEU A 30 1.09 -4.98 3.61
CA LEU A 30 0.95 -6.36 4.08
C LEU A 30 2.03 -7.27 3.50
N ASN A 31 2.33 -7.15 2.21
CA ASN A 31 3.39 -7.92 1.56
C ASN A 31 4.75 -7.66 2.23
N LYS A 32 5.10 -6.39 2.45
CA LYS A 32 6.31 -5.99 3.16
C LYS A 32 6.34 -6.59 4.57
N PHE A 33 5.25 -6.47 5.32
CA PHE A 33 5.16 -6.99 6.68
C PHE A 33 5.37 -8.50 6.75
N CYS A 34 4.71 -9.26 5.87
CA CYS A 34 4.89 -10.71 5.79
C CYS A 34 6.34 -11.12 5.47
N ILE A 35 7.01 -10.40 4.57
CA ILE A 35 8.42 -10.66 4.23
C ILE A 35 9.33 -10.31 5.40
N ALA A 36 9.06 -9.21 6.11
CA ALA A 36 9.81 -8.82 7.30
C ALA A 36 9.68 -9.85 8.43
N ALA A 37 8.46 -10.31 8.73
CA ALA A 37 8.23 -11.36 9.73
C ALA A 37 8.92 -12.68 9.36
N LYS A 38 8.90 -13.04 8.08
CA LYS A 38 9.64 -14.22 7.58
C LYS A 38 11.15 -14.06 7.74
N LEU A 39 11.67 -12.85 7.54
CA LEU A 39 13.08 -12.56 7.75
C LEU A 39 13.44 -12.70 9.23
N GLU A 40 12.68 -12.10 10.13
CA GLU A 40 12.86 -12.20 11.58
C GLU A 40 12.91 -13.65 12.05
N PHE A 41 11.95 -14.48 11.61
CA PHE A 41 11.95 -15.91 11.88
C PHE A 41 13.23 -16.63 11.40
N LEU A 42 13.74 -16.25 10.22
CA LEU A 42 14.99 -16.82 9.70
C LEU A 42 16.21 -16.35 10.50
N GLU A 43 16.19 -15.14 11.06
CA GLU A 43 17.27 -14.64 11.93
C GLU A 43 17.29 -15.40 13.27
N GLU A 44 16.12 -15.73 13.83
CA GLU A 44 16.01 -16.57 15.02
C GLU A 44 16.50 -18.01 14.76
N CYS A 45 16.20 -18.56 13.57
CA CYS A 45 16.61 -19.91 13.20
C CYS A 45 18.09 -20.05 12.80
N GLU A 46 18.77 -18.96 12.40
CA GLU A 46 20.16 -19.01 11.94
C GLU A 46 21.13 -19.48 13.05
N GLY A 47 20.77 -19.24 14.32
CA GLY A 47 21.50 -19.79 15.47
C GLY A 47 21.39 -21.32 15.62
N LEU A 48 20.39 -21.94 14.98
CA LEU A 48 20.11 -23.38 15.06
C LEU A 48 20.66 -24.13 13.83
N PHE A 49 20.63 -23.53 12.65
CA PHE A 49 21.07 -24.20 11.41
C PHE A 49 21.72 -23.21 10.42
N SER A 50 22.97 -23.48 10.04
CA SER A 50 23.76 -22.69 9.09
C SER A 50 23.20 -22.68 7.66
N THR A 51 22.27 -23.58 7.34
CA THR A 51 21.66 -23.73 6.01
C THR A 51 20.67 -22.61 5.65
N TYR A 52 20.27 -21.76 6.61
CA TYR A 52 19.33 -20.67 6.35
C TYR A 52 19.96 -19.40 5.77
N HIS A 53 21.30 -19.34 5.68
CA HIS A 53 22.00 -18.12 5.28
C HIS A 53 21.62 -17.63 3.87
N GLU A 54 21.54 -18.52 2.88
CA GLU A 54 21.12 -18.16 1.52
C GLU A 54 19.65 -17.72 1.47
N LYS A 55 18.78 -18.40 2.22
CA LYS A 55 17.35 -18.10 2.30
C LYS A 55 17.13 -16.73 2.93
N LYS A 56 17.87 -16.41 4.00
CA LYS A 56 17.90 -15.09 4.64
C LYS A 56 18.35 -14.01 3.67
N LYS A 57 19.46 -14.21 2.96
CA LYS A 57 19.97 -13.25 1.96
C LYS A 57 18.91 -12.98 0.88
N LYS A 58 18.27 -14.02 0.35
CA LYS A 58 17.18 -13.87 -0.62
C LYS A 58 16.01 -13.07 -0.05
N THR A 59 15.56 -13.38 1.17
CA THR A 59 14.45 -12.67 1.81
C THR A 59 14.78 -11.20 2.13
N LYS A 60 16.05 -10.85 2.40
CA LYS A 60 16.48 -9.45 2.50
C LYS A 60 16.32 -8.69 1.17
N PHE A 61 16.67 -9.31 0.05
CA PHE A 61 16.43 -8.71 -1.27
C PHE A 61 14.94 -8.58 -1.58
N GLU A 62 14.13 -9.59 -1.25
CA GLU A 62 12.67 -9.53 -1.39
C GLU A 62 12.08 -8.37 -0.60
N LEU A 63 12.59 -8.10 0.61
CA LEU A 63 12.16 -6.99 1.45
C LEU A 63 12.45 -5.64 0.80
N VAL A 64 13.68 -5.42 0.29
CA VAL A 64 14.04 -4.18 -0.40
C VAL A 64 13.16 -3.96 -1.64
N LEU A 65 12.87 -5.02 -2.38
CA LEU A 65 11.98 -4.95 -3.54
C LEU A 65 10.54 -4.59 -3.14
N ALA A 66 10.03 -5.16 -2.04
CA ALA A 66 8.71 -4.82 -1.51
C ALA A 66 8.64 -3.37 -1.01
N GLU A 67 9.69 -2.86 -0.37
CA GLU A 67 9.78 -1.46 0.04
C GLU A 67 9.77 -0.51 -1.16
N SER A 68 10.52 -0.86 -2.21
CA SER A 68 10.53 -0.10 -3.46
C SER A 68 9.14 -0.09 -4.12
N LYS A 69 8.46 -1.24 -4.17
CA LYS A 69 7.08 -1.33 -4.69
C LYS A 69 6.13 -0.44 -3.91
N LEU A 70 6.17 -0.51 -2.57
CA LEU A 70 5.31 0.29 -1.70
C LEU A 70 5.55 1.80 -1.91
N GLN A 71 6.80 2.23 -2.00
CA GLN A 71 7.15 3.63 -2.28
C GLN A 71 6.60 4.14 -3.63
N ASN A 72 6.44 3.23 -4.60
CA ASN A 72 5.92 3.57 -5.92
C ASN A 72 4.38 3.59 -5.99
N VAL A 73 3.66 3.12 -4.97
CA VAL A 73 2.20 3.17 -4.95
C VAL A 73 1.74 4.60 -4.63
N LYS A 74 1.18 5.27 -5.64
CA LYS A 74 0.60 6.61 -5.50
C LYS A 74 -0.85 6.51 -5.06
N VAL A 75 -1.18 7.15 -3.93
CA VAL A 75 -2.56 7.35 -3.49
C VAL A 75 -2.96 8.78 -3.82
N PRO A 76 -3.88 9.00 -4.78
CA PRO A 76 -4.35 10.34 -5.09
C PRO A 76 -5.09 10.91 -3.87
N THR A 77 -4.79 12.15 -3.52
CA THR A 77 -5.50 12.87 -2.46
C THR A 77 -6.54 13.77 -3.11
N ILE A 78 -7.80 13.62 -2.74
CA ILE A 78 -8.88 14.48 -3.22
C ILE A 78 -8.94 15.72 -2.35
N ASP A 79 -8.88 16.90 -2.98
CA ASP A 79 -9.05 18.18 -2.30
C ASP A 79 -10.54 18.51 -2.21
N TRP A 80 -11.18 17.96 -1.18
CA TRP A 80 -12.61 18.13 -0.94
C TRP A 80 -13.01 19.60 -0.68
N PHE A 81 -12.11 20.40 -0.14
CA PHE A 81 -12.33 21.85 0.06
C PHE A 81 -12.45 22.59 -1.27
N LYS A 82 -11.55 22.32 -2.23
CA LYS A 82 -11.67 22.89 -3.58
C LYS A 82 -12.91 22.42 -4.33
N LEU A 83 -13.41 21.23 -4.00
CA LEU A 83 -14.65 20.69 -4.58
C LEU A 83 -15.92 21.22 -3.89
N GLY A 84 -15.80 22.04 -2.84
CA GLY A 84 -16.92 22.59 -2.09
C GLY A 84 -17.64 21.56 -1.22
N GLU A 85 -16.99 20.43 -0.92
CA GLU A 85 -17.53 19.32 -0.13
C GLU A 85 -16.64 19.06 1.11
N PRO A 86 -16.36 20.07 1.97
CA PRO A 86 -15.41 19.93 3.06
C PRO A 86 -15.78 18.85 4.08
N MET A 87 -17.06 18.48 4.17
CA MET A 87 -17.56 17.41 5.04
C MET A 87 -17.06 16.01 4.64
N MET A 88 -16.46 15.86 3.46
CA MET A 88 -15.91 14.60 2.97
C MET A 88 -14.43 14.39 3.36
N PHE A 89 -13.86 15.31 4.15
CA PHE A 89 -12.44 15.30 4.54
C PHE A 89 -12.12 14.43 5.78
N ASP A 90 -13.13 13.89 6.46
CA ASP A 90 -12.97 13.05 7.65
C ASP A 90 -12.28 11.70 7.39
#